data_AF-A0A328VLW7-F1
#
_entry.id   AF-A0A328VLW7-F1
#
_cell.length_a   1.000
_cell.length_b   1.000
_cell.length_c   1.000
_cell.angle_alpha   90.00
_cell.angle_beta   90.00
_cell.angle_gamma   90.00
#
_symmetry.space_group_name_H-M   'P 1'
#
loop_
_entity.id
_entity.type
_entity.pdbx_description
1 polymer ?
#
loop_
_entity_poly.entity_id
_entity_poly.type
_entity_poly.pdbx_seq_one_letter_code
_entity_poly.pdbx_strand_id
1 'polypeptide(L)'
;MTPPPPPSGWSYGHPASTMFSGPNRAFPPPFSARGPERPGRRSGLLVVALISGLVLILVVAPVVCLAAFLYLGATSAVLFKQPTIRVESRYSVGSTPAASSGTQLYVSGQYFALSATVEFALDGQVMTGQGFRGKSDSQGELALYLDVNNLWPLGTHRLAAIDTSTNKKTEAVTIDIVQQGQAHTPGPHGAPPDNASFQLNALIRGKDSDGQMISYSLRLAVTGQPDPAGGTVCTSDDDQLAHTYDGSVQGVPYHQRWVARCSGTYRQGHIRYTRLMLEDSYVFTKDNTTITCRAPSSFEAMMLVGDFTSSQLASGNYHAPYMSLQCDHGATDYLPSAPGTWTGVLAS
;
A
#
# COMPACT_ATOMS: atom_id res chain seq x y z
N MET A 1 -33.14 0.85 15.22
CA MET A 1 -32.91 2.32 15.14
C MET A 1 -33.29 2.78 13.74
N THR A 2 -33.85 3.97 13.58
CA THR A 2 -34.17 4.57 12.26
C THR A 2 -32.97 5.34 11.69
N PRO A 3 -32.79 5.40 10.36
CA PRO A 3 -31.57 5.94 9.75
C PRO A 3 -31.62 7.47 9.49
N PRO A 4 -30.47 8.18 9.56
CA PRO A 4 -30.28 9.51 8.97
C PRO A 4 -30.13 9.46 7.42
N PRO A 5 -30.19 10.62 6.72
CA PRO A 5 -30.39 10.70 5.26
C PRO A 5 -29.09 10.63 4.40
N PRO A 6 -29.22 10.38 3.08
CA PRO A 6 -28.11 10.42 2.11
C PRO A 6 -27.59 11.85 1.82
N PRO A 7 -26.37 11.99 1.25
CA PRO A 7 -25.67 13.28 1.16
C PRO A 7 -26.02 14.13 -0.07
N SER A 8 -25.91 15.45 0.10
CA SER A 8 -25.85 16.46 -0.96
C SER A 8 -24.94 17.62 -0.49
N GLY A 9 -24.11 18.25 -1.31
CA GLY A 9 -23.73 18.01 -2.72
C GLY A 9 -23.11 19.29 -3.31
N TRP A 10 -22.46 19.21 -4.49
CA TRP A 10 -21.88 20.35 -5.24
C TRP A 10 -20.63 21.00 -4.56
N SER A 11 -19.67 21.63 -5.26
CA SER A 11 -19.43 21.81 -6.72
C SER A 11 -17.93 22.01 -7.02
N TYR A 12 -17.54 21.90 -8.31
CA TYR A 12 -16.23 22.33 -8.84
C TYR A 12 -15.91 23.82 -8.55
N GLY A 13 -14.62 24.18 -8.51
CA GLY A 13 -14.19 25.55 -8.15
C GLY A 13 -12.78 25.96 -8.59
N HIS A 14 -12.45 25.90 -9.88
CA HIS A 14 -11.29 26.54 -10.53
C HIS A 14 -11.69 27.02 -11.95
N PRO A 15 -11.02 28.01 -12.57
CA PRO A 15 -9.90 28.84 -12.08
C PRO A 15 -10.21 30.36 -12.13
N ALA A 16 -9.27 31.20 -11.67
CA ALA A 16 -9.17 32.61 -12.07
C ALA A 16 -7.72 33.10 -12.01
N SER A 17 -7.30 33.91 -12.99
CA SER A 17 -5.92 34.39 -13.13
C SER A 17 -5.78 35.87 -12.75
N THR A 18 -4.85 36.17 -11.83
CA THR A 18 -4.30 37.53 -11.59
C THR A 18 -2.79 37.36 -11.40
N MET A 19 -1.90 37.80 -12.29
CA MET A 19 -1.62 39.20 -12.63
C MET A 19 -1.65 40.13 -11.41
N PHE A 20 -0.49 40.31 -10.76
CA PHE A 20 -0.06 41.63 -10.33
C PHE A 20 1.47 41.74 -10.33
N SER A 21 1.99 42.94 -10.63
CA SER A 21 3.41 43.22 -10.86
C SER A 21 3.92 44.32 -9.92
N GLY A 22 5.21 44.27 -9.52
CA GLY A 22 5.84 45.33 -8.73
C GLY A 22 7.37 45.20 -8.63
N PRO A 23 8.17 46.30 -8.60
CA PRO A 23 9.58 46.25 -9.05
C PRO A 23 10.62 46.90 -8.09
N ASN A 24 11.82 47.21 -8.62
CA ASN A 24 13.01 47.92 -8.06
C ASN A 24 14.09 47.00 -7.45
N ARG A 25 15.43 47.16 -7.63
CA ARG A 25 16.39 48.12 -8.26
C ARG A 25 17.56 47.29 -8.89
N ALA A 26 18.57 47.72 -9.68
CA ALA A 26 19.06 48.92 -10.44
C ALA A 26 19.99 48.36 -11.59
N PHE A 27 20.63 49.03 -12.57
CA PHE A 27 21.22 50.38 -12.81
C PHE A 27 22.51 50.72 -12.04
N PRO A 28 23.50 51.51 -12.57
CA PRO A 28 23.63 52.18 -13.90
C PRO A 28 25.01 51.88 -14.58
N PRO A 29 25.63 52.71 -15.48
CA PRO A 29 25.15 53.78 -16.38
C PRO A 29 25.56 53.61 -17.89
N PRO A 30 25.06 54.46 -18.82
CA PRO A 30 25.50 54.51 -20.23
C PRO A 30 26.16 55.84 -20.67
N PHE A 31 26.93 55.80 -21.77
CA PHE A 31 27.37 56.96 -22.59
C PHE A 31 27.71 56.47 -24.03
N SER A 32 27.84 57.29 -25.08
CA SER A 32 27.04 58.42 -25.58
C SER A 32 27.57 58.81 -26.99
N ALA A 33 26.80 59.57 -27.76
CA ALA A 33 26.97 59.69 -29.22
C ALA A 33 28.17 60.53 -29.75
N ARG A 34 28.69 60.10 -30.91
CA ARG A 34 29.19 60.84 -32.09
C ARG A 34 30.14 62.06 -31.93
N GLY A 35 31.28 62.01 -32.65
CA GLY A 35 32.09 63.15 -33.10
C GLY A 35 32.74 62.87 -34.48
N PRO A 36 33.13 63.87 -35.31
CA PRO A 36 33.38 63.65 -36.75
C PRO A 36 34.85 63.78 -37.25
N GLU A 37 35.04 63.38 -38.52
CA GLU A 37 36.11 63.71 -39.49
C GLU A 37 37.61 63.50 -39.18
N ARG A 38 38.30 62.76 -40.07
CA ARG A 38 39.26 63.33 -41.05
C ARG A 38 39.75 62.33 -42.12
N PRO A 39 39.99 62.74 -43.38
CA PRO A 39 40.58 61.90 -44.43
C PRO A 39 42.13 61.99 -44.50
N GLY A 40 42.83 60.93 -44.95
CA GLY A 40 44.31 60.85 -44.85
C GLY A 40 45.10 60.02 -45.90
N ARG A 41 44.48 59.56 -46.99
CA ARG A 41 45.08 59.09 -48.28
C ARG A 41 46.62 58.85 -48.37
N ARG A 42 47.06 57.60 -48.57
CA ARG A 42 48.04 57.21 -49.64
C ARG A 42 48.28 55.69 -49.85
N SER A 43 48.14 55.29 -51.12
CA SER A 43 48.83 54.20 -51.88
C SER A 43 49.57 53.05 -51.16
N GLY A 44 49.18 51.81 -51.46
CA GLY A 44 49.92 50.57 -51.11
C GLY A 44 49.48 49.32 -51.91
N LEU A 45 49.00 49.51 -53.15
CA LEU A 45 48.28 48.50 -53.94
C LEU A 45 49.26 47.56 -54.69
N LEU A 46 49.76 46.50 -54.01
CA LEU A 46 50.17 45.22 -54.65
C LEU A 46 50.56 44.05 -53.73
N VAL A 47 50.59 44.20 -52.39
CA VAL A 47 51.03 43.11 -51.47
C VAL A 47 49.87 42.47 -50.66
N VAL A 48 48.74 43.18 -50.51
CA VAL A 48 47.66 42.81 -49.57
C VAL A 48 46.91 41.53 -49.95
N ALA A 49 46.92 41.10 -51.22
CA ALA A 49 46.16 39.92 -51.67
C ALA A 49 46.57 38.61 -50.96
N LEU A 50 47.87 38.40 -50.71
CA LEU A 50 48.37 37.22 -49.99
C LEU A 50 48.17 37.33 -48.47
N ILE A 51 48.39 38.52 -47.90
CA ILE A 51 48.30 38.73 -46.45
C ILE A 51 46.84 38.78 -45.98
N SER A 52 45.91 39.34 -46.77
CA SER A 52 44.48 39.37 -46.45
C SER A 52 43.87 37.97 -46.41
N GLY A 53 44.22 37.09 -47.34
CA GLY A 53 43.84 35.68 -47.30
C GLY A 53 44.42 34.98 -46.06
N LEU A 54 45.71 35.18 -45.78
CA LEU A 54 46.37 34.60 -44.62
C LEU A 54 45.76 35.07 -43.29
N VAL A 55 45.45 36.36 -43.14
CA VAL A 55 44.82 36.94 -41.95
C VAL A 55 43.36 36.50 -41.79
N LEU A 56 42.60 36.40 -42.88
CA LEU A 56 41.25 35.84 -42.83
C LEU A 56 41.28 34.39 -42.32
N ILE A 57 42.21 33.58 -42.81
CA ILE A 57 42.40 32.20 -42.33
C ILE A 57 42.88 32.19 -40.86
N LEU A 58 43.90 32.98 -40.50
CA LEU A 58 44.46 33.04 -39.15
C LEU A 58 43.53 33.63 -38.08
N VAL A 59 42.45 34.34 -38.45
CA VAL A 59 41.48 34.88 -37.50
C VAL A 59 40.15 34.12 -37.54
N VAL A 60 39.62 33.82 -38.73
CA VAL A 60 38.31 33.14 -38.85
C VAL A 60 38.43 31.65 -38.55
N ALA A 61 39.48 30.95 -39.01
CA ALA A 61 39.63 29.51 -38.75
C ALA A 61 39.73 29.18 -37.26
N PRO A 62 40.56 29.83 -36.41
CA PRO A 62 40.57 29.52 -34.99
C PRO A 62 39.27 29.91 -34.28
N VAL A 63 38.57 30.98 -34.69
CA VAL A 63 37.26 31.33 -34.10
C VAL A 63 36.18 30.29 -34.44
N VAL A 64 36.12 29.83 -35.70
CA VAL A 64 35.20 28.76 -36.12
C VAL A 64 35.57 27.43 -35.45
N CYS A 65 36.85 27.09 -35.36
CA CYS A 65 37.31 25.90 -34.63
C CYS A 65 36.98 26.00 -33.13
N LEU A 66 37.15 27.15 -32.48
CA LEU A 66 36.80 27.32 -31.06
C LEU A 66 35.30 27.18 -30.84
N ALA A 67 34.48 27.79 -31.72
CA ALA A 67 33.02 27.65 -31.68
C ALA A 67 32.58 26.20 -31.89
N ALA A 68 33.16 25.50 -32.87
CA ALA A 68 32.90 24.08 -33.11
C ALA A 68 33.34 23.19 -31.94
N PHE A 69 34.51 23.46 -31.34
CA PHE A 69 35.03 22.70 -30.20
C PHE A 69 34.21 22.94 -28.92
N LEU A 70 33.73 24.16 -28.70
CA LEU A 70 32.80 24.48 -27.60
C LEU A 70 31.42 23.85 -27.83
N TYR A 71 30.93 23.81 -29.08
CA TYR A 71 29.67 23.14 -29.43
C TYR A 71 29.75 21.62 -29.29
N LEU A 72 30.87 21.01 -29.71
CA LEU A 72 31.20 19.60 -29.48
C LEU A 72 31.41 19.29 -27.98
N GLY A 73 32.00 20.21 -27.21
CA GLY A 73 32.13 20.10 -25.76
C GLY A 73 30.78 20.14 -25.05
N ALA A 74 29.92 21.09 -25.40
CA ALA A 74 28.58 21.22 -24.83
C ALA A 74 27.68 20.02 -25.17
N THR A 75 27.74 19.50 -26.40
CA THR A 75 26.96 18.33 -26.81
C THR A 75 27.50 17.02 -26.23
N SER A 76 28.82 16.84 -26.15
CA SER A 76 29.41 15.65 -25.52
C SER A 76 29.18 15.58 -24.01
N ALA A 77 29.12 16.72 -23.31
CA ALA A 77 28.74 16.75 -21.88
C ALA A 77 27.34 16.17 -21.61
N VAL A 78 26.41 16.26 -22.58
CA VAL A 78 25.09 15.61 -22.49
C VAL A 78 25.21 14.10 -22.74
N LEU A 79 26.00 13.67 -23.73
CA LEU A 79 26.24 12.25 -24.03
C LEU A 79 26.91 11.48 -22.88
N PHE A 80 27.67 12.15 -22.02
CA PHE A 80 28.35 11.54 -20.87
C PHE A 80 27.54 11.47 -19.58
N LYS A 81 26.33 12.04 -19.51
CA LYS A 81 25.45 11.77 -18.36
C LYS A 81 25.14 10.26 -18.27
N GLN A 82 25.13 9.74 -17.05
CA GLN A 82 24.65 8.39 -16.77
C GLN A 82 23.11 8.44 -16.59
N PRO A 83 22.37 7.43 -17.07
CA PRO A 83 20.95 7.36 -16.81
C PRO A 83 20.69 7.16 -15.31
N THR A 84 19.61 7.73 -14.81
CA THR A 84 19.20 7.61 -13.40
C THR A 84 17.73 7.20 -13.30
N ILE A 85 17.37 6.54 -12.20
CA ILE A 85 15.98 6.28 -11.83
C ILE A 85 15.69 6.71 -10.39
N ARG A 86 14.42 7.00 -10.13
CA ARG A 86 13.81 7.20 -8.82
C ARG A 86 12.59 6.30 -8.74
N VAL A 87 12.50 5.53 -7.65
CA VAL A 87 11.37 4.65 -7.36
C VAL A 87 10.53 5.27 -6.26
N GLU A 88 9.21 5.25 -6.42
CA GLU A 88 8.24 5.72 -5.44
C GLU A 88 7.16 4.66 -5.20
N SER A 89 6.63 4.64 -3.98
CA SER A 89 5.54 3.76 -3.57
C SER A 89 4.62 4.48 -2.61
N ARG A 90 3.40 3.96 -2.46
CA ARG A 90 2.45 4.36 -1.40
C ARG A 90 2.76 3.69 -0.05
N TYR A 91 3.72 2.76 -0.03
CA TYR A 91 4.06 1.89 1.08
C TYR A 91 5.56 1.98 1.34
N SER A 92 6.01 1.85 2.59
CA SER A 92 7.44 1.87 2.92
C SER A 92 7.79 1.05 4.16
N VAL A 93 9.02 0.54 4.19
CA VAL A 93 9.65 0.02 5.41
C VAL A 93 10.60 1.11 5.90
N GLY A 94 10.16 1.90 6.87
CA GLY A 94 10.83 3.13 7.24
C GLY A 94 10.88 4.10 6.04
N SER A 95 12.09 4.40 5.57
CA SER A 95 12.34 5.26 4.39
C SER A 95 12.44 4.50 3.06
N THR A 96 12.50 3.17 3.06
CA THR A 96 12.66 2.38 1.83
C THR A 96 11.30 2.18 1.14
N PRO A 97 11.13 2.49 -0.16
CA PRO A 97 9.90 2.20 -0.89
C PRO A 97 9.61 0.69 -0.87
N ALA A 98 8.41 0.32 -0.41
CA ALA A 98 7.99 -1.06 -0.27
C ALA A 98 6.87 -1.43 -1.24
N ALA A 99 6.74 -2.70 -1.58
CA ALA A 99 5.63 -3.23 -2.38
C ALA A 99 5.36 -4.71 -2.05
N SER A 100 4.17 -5.18 -2.39
CA SER A 100 3.80 -6.60 -2.32
C SER A 100 3.03 -7.02 -3.58
N SER A 101 2.74 -8.32 -3.74
CA SER A 101 2.02 -8.83 -4.91
C SER A 101 0.67 -8.10 -5.09
N GLY A 102 0.32 -7.72 -6.32
CA GLY A 102 -0.87 -6.94 -6.63
C GLY A 102 -0.77 -5.43 -6.32
N THR A 103 0.42 -4.93 -5.98
CA THR A 103 0.70 -3.49 -5.85
C THR A 103 1.60 -2.99 -6.98
N GLN A 104 1.81 -1.68 -7.06
CA GLN A 104 2.61 -1.04 -8.12
C GLN A 104 3.69 -0.14 -7.54
N LEU A 105 4.89 -0.23 -8.10
CA LEU A 105 5.97 0.75 -7.90
C LEU A 105 5.90 1.77 -9.03
N TYR A 106 5.90 3.06 -8.72
CA TYR A 106 6.09 4.10 -9.72
C TYR A 106 7.60 4.29 -9.96
N VAL A 107 8.03 4.23 -11.22
CA VAL A 107 9.43 4.43 -11.58
C VAL A 107 9.53 5.57 -12.58
N SER A 108 10.33 6.57 -12.20
CA SER A 108 10.70 7.70 -13.05
C SER A 108 12.21 7.69 -13.30
N GLY A 109 12.68 8.34 -14.35
CA GLY A 109 14.12 8.40 -14.66
C GLY A 109 14.47 9.39 -15.78
N GLN A 110 15.77 9.67 -15.92
CA GLN A 110 16.31 10.67 -16.85
C GLN A 110 17.63 10.21 -17.48
N TYR A 111 18.02 10.88 -18.57
CA TYR A 111 19.28 10.69 -19.31
C TYR A 111 19.46 9.32 -19.97
N PHE A 112 18.35 8.66 -20.30
CA PHE A 112 18.32 7.55 -21.26
C PHE A 112 18.53 8.10 -22.69
N ALA A 113 19.00 7.26 -23.61
CA ALA A 113 18.93 7.60 -25.03
C ALA A 113 17.46 7.82 -25.48
N LEU A 114 17.26 8.65 -26.50
CA LEU A 114 15.93 9.09 -26.94
C LEU A 114 15.15 7.94 -27.58
N SER A 115 13.90 7.72 -27.16
CA SER A 115 13.05 6.62 -27.64
C SER A 115 13.66 5.21 -27.51
N ALA A 116 14.60 5.01 -26.60
CA ALA A 116 15.20 3.71 -26.30
C ALA A 116 14.26 2.83 -25.48
N THR A 117 14.34 1.52 -25.67
CA THR A 117 13.78 0.55 -24.74
C THR A 117 14.62 0.55 -23.47
N VAL A 118 13.95 0.50 -22.32
CA VAL A 118 14.59 0.40 -21.00
C VAL A 118 14.15 -0.90 -20.34
N GLU A 119 15.10 -1.76 -20.00
CA GLU A 119 14.86 -3.00 -19.26
C GLU A 119 15.18 -2.83 -17.79
N PHE A 120 14.38 -3.43 -16.92
CA PHE A 120 14.63 -3.44 -15.48
C PHE A 120 15.43 -4.67 -15.04
N ALA A 121 16.32 -4.47 -14.08
CA ALA A 121 17.13 -5.52 -13.48
C ALA A 121 17.05 -5.48 -11.95
N LEU A 122 16.69 -6.60 -11.34
CA LEU A 122 16.60 -6.79 -9.89
C LEU A 122 17.85 -7.53 -9.41
N ASP A 123 18.57 -6.96 -8.45
CA ASP A 123 19.85 -7.47 -7.92
C ASP A 123 20.92 -7.75 -9.00
N GLY A 124 20.76 -7.13 -10.17
CA GLY A 124 21.63 -7.31 -11.32
C GLY A 124 21.16 -8.33 -12.37
N GLN A 125 20.13 -9.12 -12.10
CA GLN A 125 19.51 -10.00 -13.09
C GLN A 125 18.43 -9.24 -13.86
N VAL A 126 18.44 -9.32 -15.20
CA VAL A 126 17.42 -8.67 -16.05
C VAL A 126 16.08 -9.39 -15.87
N MET A 127 15.03 -8.62 -15.58
CA MET A 127 13.69 -9.15 -15.36
C MET A 127 13.01 -9.48 -16.69
N THR A 128 12.37 -10.65 -16.80
CA THR A 128 11.83 -11.16 -18.06
C THR A 128 10.30 -10.98 -18.14
N GLY A 129 9.85 -10.33 -19.21
CA GLY A 129 8.42 -10.04 -19.45
C GLY A 129 8.19 -8.61 -19.93
N GLN A 130 7.04 -8.34 -20.56
CA GLN A 130 6.74 -7.01 -21.08
C GLN A 130 6.47 -5.97 -19.97
N GLY A 131 5.96 -6.40 -18.81
CA GLY A 131 5.73 -5.54 -17.64
C GLY A 131 7.00 -5.03 -16.95
N PHE A 132 8.18 -5.52 -17.36
CA PHE A 132 9.49 -5.06 -16.86
C PHE A 132 10.29 -4.30 -17.92
N ARG A 133 9.59 -3.72 -18.91
CA ARG A 133 10.16 -2.90 -19.97
C ARG A 133 9.42 -1.57 -20.06
N GLY A 134 10.18 -0.49 -20.02
CA GLY A 134 9.72 0.86 -20.37
C GLY A 134 10.25 1.30 -21.74
N LYS A 135 9.83 2.48 -22.16
CA LYS A 135 10.44 3.20 -23.27
C LYS A 135 10.66 4.65 -22.83
N SER A 136 11.84 5.19 -23.09
CA SER A 136 12.10 6.62 -22.89
C SER A 136 11.36 7.46 -23.94
N ASP A 137 11.18 8.74 -23.64
CA ASP A 137 10.49 9.70 -24.52
C ASP A 137 11.46 10.36 -25.53
N SER A 138 11.08 11.52 -26.08
CA SER A 138 11.94 12.33 -26.96
C SER A 138 12.94 13.24 -26.24
N GLN A 139 12.91 13.30 -24.90
CA GLN A 139 13.86 14.04 -24.05
C GLN A 139 14.83 13.12 -23.30
N GLY A 140 14.59 11.80 -23.31
CA GLY A 140 15.37 10.82 -22.57
C GLY A 140 14.87 10.61 -21.13
N GLU A 141 13.64 11.05 -20.86
CA GLU A 141 12.92 10.79 -19.62
C GLU A 141 12.16 9.47 -19.70
N LEU A 142 11.89 8.88 -18.53
CA LEU A 142 11.19 7.62 -18.35
C LEU A 142 10.15 7.79 -17.24
N ALA A 143 8.93 7.30 -17.45
CA ALA A 143 7.88 7.25 -16.44
C ALA A 143 6.96 6.06 -16.69
N LEU A 144 6.83 5.14 -15.73
CA LEU A 144 5.90 4.00 -15.79
C LEU A 144 5.57 3.46 -14.39
N TYR A 145 4.58 2.59 -14.33
CA TYR A 145 4.33 1.73 -13.17
C TYR A 145 4.88 0.33 -13.46
N LEU A 146 5.52 -0.29 -12.47
CA LEU A 146 5.89 -1.70 -12.48
C LEU A 146 4.92 -2.47 -11.59
N ASP A 147 4.21 -3.45 -12.16
CA ASP A 147 3.34 -4.35 -11.41
C ASP A 147 4.19 -5.34 -10.58
N VAL A 148 4.00 -5.30 -9.27
CA VAL A 148 4.63 -6.25 -8.34
C VAL A 148 3.74 -7.48 -8.24
N ASN A 149 4.34 -8.65 -8.43
CA ASN A 149 3.66 -9.94 -8.53
C ASN A 149 4.55 -11.06 -7.96
N ASN A 150 4.11 -12.31 -8.03
CA ASN A 150 4.80 -13.48 -7.47
C ASN A 150 6.13 -13.85 -8.17
N LEU A 151 6.55 -13.15 -9.23
CA LEU A 151 7.89 -13.28 -9.81
C LEU A 151 8.94 -12.42 -9.08
N TRP A 152 8.50 -11.46 -8.26
CA TRP A 152 9.40 -10.70 -7.39
C TRP A 152 9.67 -11.54 -6.13
N PRO A 153 10.94 -11.88 -5.81
CA PRO A 153 11.28 -12.50 -4.54
C PRO A 153 10.96 -11.57 -3.37
N LEU A 154 10.82 -12.14 -2.16
CA LEU A 154 10.64 -11.37 -0.93
C LEU A 154 12.00 -10.97 -0.34
N GLY A 155 12.11 -9.73 0.15
CA GLY A 155 13.31 -9.19 0.79
C GLY A 155 13.65 -7.76 0.37
N THR A 156 14.85 -7.32 0.75
CA THR A 156 15.42 -6.04 0.30
C THR A 156 16.19 -6.24 -0.98
N HIS A 157 15.82 -5.52 -2.04
CA HIS A 157 16.35 -5.69 -3.39
C HIS A 157 16.89 -4.38 -3.97
N ARG A 158 17.77 -4.50 -4.98
CA ARG A 158 18.37 -3.38 -5.71
C ARG A 158 17.84 -3.34 -7.13
N LEU A 159 16.86 -2.46 -7.38
CA LEU A 159 16.29 -2.23 -8.70
C LEU A 159 17.15 -1.24 -9.50
N ALA A 160 17.51 -1.61 -10.73
CA ALA A 160 18.22 -0.75 -11.68
C ALA A 160 17.53 -0.80 -13.05
N ALA A 161 17.78 0.20 -13.87
CA ALA A 161 17.37 0.24 -15.27
C ALA A 161 18.57 0.11 -16.21
N ILE A 162 18.34 -0.43 -17.42
CA ILE A 162 19.33 -0.63 -18.48
C ILE A 162 18.78 -0.05 -19.78
N ASP A 163 19.51 0.90 -20.36
CA ASP A 163 19.25 1.42 -21.71
C ASP A 163 19.73 0.39 -22.74
N THR A 164 18.82 -0.24 -23.49
CA THR A 164 19.21 -1.30 -24.45
C THR A 164 19.92 -0.77 -25.69
N SER A 165 19.93 0.55 -25.92
CA SER A 165 20.59 1.17 -27.07
C SER A 165 22.04 1.58 -26.79
N THR A 166 22.35 1.87 -25.52
CA THR A 166 23.71 2.26 -25.08
C THR A 166 24.39 1.24 -24.16
N ASN A 167 23.64 0.24 -23.68
CA ASN A 167 24.02 -0.69 -22.60
C ASN A 167 24.45 0.02 -21.29
N LYS A 168 24.14 1.32 -21.13
CA LYS A 168 24.33 2.02 -19.85
C LYS A 168 23.31 1.49 -18.83
N LYS A 169 23.80 1.17 -17.64
CA LYS A 169 22.99 0.81 -16.47
C LYS A 169 22.95 1.97 -15.49
N THR A 170 21.83 2.18 -14.83
CA THR A 170 21.68 3.19 -13.76
C THR A 170 22.37 2.75 -12.48
N GLU A 171 22.59 3.70 -11.56
CA GLU A 171 22.71 3.33 -10.14
C GLU A 171 21.44 2.59 -9.68
N ALA A 172 21.60 1.66 -8.73
CA ALA A 172 20.53 0.76 -8.29
C ALA A 172 19.91 1.25 -6.98
N VAL A 173 18.60 1.53 -7.02
CA VAL A 173 17.77 2.01 -5.92
C VAL A 173 17.34 0.83 -5.05
N THR A 174 17.42 0.99 -3.73
CA THR A 174 16.94 0.00 -2.77
C THR A 174 15.42 0.05 -2.66
N ILE A 175 14.77 -1.11 -2.70
CA ILE A 175 13.34 -1.31 -2.49
C ILE A 175 13.11 -2.55 -1.61
N ASP A 176 11.97 -2.64 -0.93
CA ASP A 176 11.58 -3.82 -0.16
C ASP A 176 10.36 -4.50 -0.79
N ILE A 177 10.44 -5.81 -1.04
CA ILE A 177 9.31 -6.63 -1.49
C ILE A 177 8.84 -7.49 -0.31
N VAL A 178 7.61 -7.26 0.14
CA VAL A 178 7.11 -7.72 1.45
C VAL A 178 5.88 -8.63 1.34
N GLN A 179 5.49 -9.18 2.50
CA GLN A 179 4.19 -9.80 2.76
C GLN A 179 3.04 -9.01 2.10
N GLN A 180 2.06 -9.62 1.41
CA GLN A 180 0.76 -8.93 1.30
C GLN A 180 0.24 -8.66 2.72
N GLY A 181 -0.36 -7.49 2.96
CA GLY A 181 -0.73 -7.01 4.28
C GLY A 181 0.36 -6.23 5.02
N GLN A 182 1.65 -6.49 4.75
CA GLN A 182 2.77 -5.88 5.48
C GLN A 182 3.17 -4.50 4.92
N ALA A 183 3.85 -3.68 5.73
CA ALA A 183 4.30 -2.32 5.36
C ALA A 183 3.14 -1.41 4.92
N HIS A 184 1.95 -1.62 5.49
CA HIS A 184 0.67 -1.01 5.09
C HIS A 184 0.19 -1.36 3.66
N THR A 185 0.79 -2.35 2.99
CA THR A 185 0.25 -2.88 1.72
C THR A 185 -1.08 -3.61 1.98
N PRO A 186 -2.03 -3.63 1.03
CA PRO A 186 -3.23 -4.44 1.16
C PRO A 186 -2.91 -5.94 1.29
N GLY A 187 -3.78 -6.66 2.00
CA GLY A 187 -3.78 -8.12 1.98
C GLY A 187 -4.30 -8.70 0.65
N PRO A 188 -4.32 -10.04 0.50
CA PRO A 188 -5.01 -10.73 -0.58
C PRO A 188 -6.43 -10.20 -0.77
N HIS A 189 -6.89 -10.18 -2.03
CA HIS A 189 -8.20 -9.63 -2.43
C HIS A 189 -8.48 -8.17 -2.01
N GLY A 190 -7.43 -7.42 -1.62
CA GLY A 190 -7.55 -6.03 -1.15
C GLY A 190 -7.94 -5.90 0.32
N ALA A 191 -7.79 -6.96 1.13
CA ALA A 191 -8.06 -6.95 2.56
C ALA A 191 -7.28 -5.84 3.31
N PRO A 192 -7.72 -5.42 4.51
CA PRO A 192 -6.98 -4.46 5.33
C PRO A 192 -5.52 -4.90 5.59
N PRO A 193 -4.56 -3.98 5.72
CA PRO A 193 -3.19 -4.32 6.11
C PRO A 193 -3.11 -5.09 7.44
N ASP A 194 -2.07 -5.91 7.59
CA ASP A 194 -1.82 -6.77 8.76
C ASP A 194 -1.75 -5.97 10.07
N ASN A 195 -1.24 -4.74 9.98
CA ASN A 195 -1.07 -3.80 11.08
C ASN A 195 -2.26 -2.83 11.28
N ALA A 196 -3.36 -3.00 10.55
CA ALA A 196 -4.56 -2.16 10.68
C ALA A 196 -5.50 -2.66 11.79
N SER A 197 -6.08 -1.72 12.55
CA SER A 197 -7.16 -2.01 13.51
C SER A 197 -8.52 -1.68 12.89
N PHE A 198 -9.46 -2.61 12.97
CA PHE A 198 -10.79 -2.49 12.37
C PHE A 198 -11.81 -3.38 13.09
N GLN A 199 -13.07 -3.37 12.65
CA GLN A 199 -14.12 -4.23 13.19
C GLN A 199 -14.89 -4.91 12.07
N LEU A 200 -15.37 -6.13 12.34
CA LEU A 200 -16.04 -7.00 11.39
C LEU A 200 -17.33 -7.53 12.01
N ASN A 201 -18.46 -7.23 11.36
CA ASN A 201 -19.77 -7.76 11.74
C ASN A 201 -19.94 -9.12 11.06
N ALA A 202 -19.68 -10.20 11.79
CA ALA A 202 -19.81 -11.57 11.33
C ALA A 202 -21.24 -12.09 11.56
N LEU A 203 -21.87 -12.61 10.51
CA LEU A 203 -23.11 -13.37 10.59
C LEU A 203 -22.79 -14.86 10.48
N ILE A 204 -23.02 -15.61 11.56
CA ILE A 204 -22.83 -17.06 11.66
C ILE A 204 -24.12 -17.76 11.25
N ARG A 205 -24.02 -18.83 10.46
CA ARG A 205 -25.14 -19.67 10.02
C ARG A 205 -24.72 -21.14 9.99
N GLY A 206 -25.55 -22.04 10.50
CA GLY A 206 -25.21 -23.45 10.55
C GLY A 206 -26.38 -24.33 11.00
N LYS A 207 -26.05 -25.55 11.41
CA LYS A 207 -26.97 -26.44 12.12
C LYS A 207 -26.29 -26.99 13.36
N ASP A 208 -27.09 -27.23 14.40
CA ASP A 208 -26.64 -28.02 15.55
C ASP A 208 -26.73 -29.54 15.27
N SER A 209 -26.29 -30.37 16.23
CA SER A 209 -26.33 -31.83 16.16
C SER A 209 -27.75 -32.40 16.04
N ASP A 210 -28.75 -31.65 16.48
CA ASP A 210 -30.16 -32.03 16.48
C ASP A 210 -30.85 -31.59 15.17
N GLY A 211 -30.11 -30.89 14.30
CA GLY A 211 -30.54 -30.43 12.98
C GLY A 211 -31.25 -29.08 12.98
N GLN A 212 -31.34 -28.38 14.12
CA GLN A 212 -31.95 -27.06 14.22
C GLN A 212 -31.06 -26.02 13.53
N MET A 213 -31.68 -25.00 12.92
CA MET A 213 -30.95 -23.94 12.22
C MET A 213 -30.45 -22.89 13.21
N ILE A 214 -29.13 -22.71 13.31
CA ILE A 214 -28.54 -21.59 14.06
C ILE A 214 -28.26 -20.39 13.15
N SER A 215 -28.52 -19.18 13.63
CA SER A 215 -28.22 -17.93 12.92
C SER A 215 -28.08 -16.77 13.91
N TYR A 216 -26.88 -16.25 14.11
CA TYR A 216 -26.62 -15.12 15.02
C TYR A 216 -25.45 -14.25 14.55
N SER A 217 -25.37 -13.02 15.06
CA SER A 217 -24.34 -12.03 14.70
C SER A 217 -23.31 -11.85 15.82
N LEU A 218 -22.03 -11.71 15.46
CA LEU A 218 -20.91 -11.45 16.35
C LEU A 218 -20.08 -10.27 15.81
N ARG A 219 -19.61 -9.38 16.69
CA ARG A 219 -18.75 -8.24 16.32
C ARG A 219 -17.30 -8.56 16.71
N LEU A 220 -16.49 -8.94 15.73
CA LEU A 220 -15.06 -9.13 15.93
C LEU A 220 -14.37 -7.76 15.89
N ALA A 221 -13.53 -7.48 16.87
CA ALA A 221 -12.55 -6.40 16.85
C ALA A 221 -11.19 -6.98 16.45
N VAL A 222 -10.55 -6.34 15.47
CA VAL A 222 -9.18 -6.64 15.05
C VAL A 222 -8.29 -5.50 15.52
N THR A 223 -7.27 -5.82 16.29
CA THR A 223 -6.25 -4.87 16.76
C THR A 223 -4.94 -5.18 16.07
N GLY A 224 -4.54 -4.33 15.12
CA GLY A 224 -3.30 -4.46 14.39
C GLY A 224 -2.06 -4.31 15.28
N GLN A 225 -1.00 -5.04 14.96
CA GLN A 225 0.31 -4.96 15.62
C GLN A 225 1.41 -4.67 14.58
N PRO A 226 2.62 -4.25 14.99
CA PRO A 226 3.72 -4.01 14.06
C PRO A 226 4.08 -5.26 13.23
N ASP A 227 4.43 -5.04 11.97
CA ASP A 227 4.86 -6.12 11.08
C ASP A 227 6.12 -6.82 11.63
N PRO A 228 6.23 -8.16 11.53
CA PRO A 228 5.37 -9.09 10.80
C PRO A 228 4.34 -9.82 11.69
N ALA A 229 3.91 -9.24 12.82
CA ALA A 229 3.08 -9.95 13.81
C ALA A 229 1.63 -10.21 13.34
N GLY A 230 1.05 -9.31 12.53
CA GLY A 230 -0.37 -9.33 12.19
C GLY A 230 -1.22 -8.53 13.19
N GLY A 231 -2.50 -8.83 13.28
CA GLY A 231 -3.41 -8.32 14.31
C GLY A 231 -3.92 -9.42 15.24
N THR A 232 -4.43 -9.05 16.42
CA THR A 232 -5.22 -9.96 17.27
C THR A 232 -6.71 -9.79 17.02
N VAL A 233 -7.49 -10.87 17.20
CA VAL A 233 -8.94 -10.90 16.93
C VAL A 233 -9.69 -11.37 18.18
N CYS A 234 -10.59 -10.54 18.68
CA CYS A 234 -11.39 -10.78 19.90
C CYS A 234 -12.78 -10.14 19.77
N THR A 235 -13.69 -10.43 20.69
CA THR A 235 -14.94 -9.68 20.90
C THR A 235 -14.84 -8.83 22.17
N SER A 236 -15.85 -7.98 22.44
CA SER A 236 -15.93 -7.18 23.67
C SER A 236 -16.01 -8.03 24.95
N ASP A 237 -16.60 -9.21 24.87
CA ASP A 237 -17.00 -10.03 26.03
C ASP A 237 -16.01 -11.19 26.29
N ASP A 238 -14.85 -11.13 25.63
CA ASP A 238 -13.69 -12.03 25.80
C ASP A 238 -12.61 -11.45 26.73
N ASP A 239 -13.01 -10.52 27.60
CA ASP A 239 -12.14 -9.65 28.41
C ASP A 239 -11.63 -10.29 29.73
N GLN A 240 -11.98 -11.56 29.98
CA GLN A 240 -11.75 -12.29 31.25
C GLN A 240 -12.50 -11.71 32.46
N LEU A 241 -13.52 -10.88 32.23
CA LEU A 241 -14.47 -10.46 33.26
C LEU A 241 -15.70 -11.38 33.28
N ALA A 242 -16.52 -11.25 34.33
CA ALA A 242 -17.76 -11.99 34.48
C ALA A 242 -18.93 -11.23 33.87
N HIS A 243 -19.55 -11.82 32.86
CA HIS A 243 -20.72 -11.30 32.16
C HIS A 243 -21.97 -12.09 32.53
N THR A 244 -23.14 -11.48 32.31
CA THR A 244 -24.44 -12.08 32.63
C THR A 244 -25.48 -11.80 31.54
N TYR A 245 -26.37 -12.75 31.30
CA TYR A 245 -27.43 -12.66 30.29
C TYR A 245 -28.71 -13.34 30.80
N ASP A 246 -29.83 -12.62 30.74
CA ASP A 246 -31.15 -13.17 31.03
C ASP A 246 -31.83 -13.61 29.73
N GLY A 247 -32.26 -14.87 29.68
CA GLY A 247 -32.90 -15.49 28.51
C GLY A 247 -34.05 -16.41 28.88
N SER A 248 -34.58 -17.13 27.89
CA SER A 248 -35.56 -18.20 28.13
C SER A 248 -35.42 -19.34 27.13
N VAL A 249 -35.57 -20.57 27.62
CA VAL A 249 -35.70 -21.80 26.81
C VAL A 249 -37.09 -22.38 27.06
N GLN A 250 -37.87 -22.59 26.00
CA GLN A 250 -39.23 -23.16 26.07
C GLN A 250 -40.18 -22.47 27.08
N GLY A 251 -39.99 -21.18 27.36
CA GLY A 251 -40.77 -20.41 28.33
C GLY A 251 -40.29 -20.50 29.78
N VAL A 252 -39.24 -21.29 30.06
CA VAL A 252 -38.52 -21.26 31.35
C VAL A 252 -37.47 -20.15 31.29
N PRO A 253 -37.46 -19.18 32.22
CA PRO A 253 -36.42 -18.15 32.28
C PRO A 253 -35.11 -18.74 32.83
N TYR A 254 -33.98 -18.25 32.31
CA TYR A 254 -32.65 -18.55 32.83
C TYR A 254 -31.81 -17.30 32.96
N HIS A 255 -30.96 -17.28 33.98
CA HIS A 255 -29.87 -16.32 34.14
C HIS A 255 -28.55 -17.04 33.87
N GLN A 256 -27.87 -16.70 32.78
CA GLN A 256 -26.53 -17.20 32.46
C GLN A 256 -25.47 -16.26 33.04
N ARG A 257 -24.40 -16.84 33.58
CA ARG A 257 -23.17 -16.15 33.97
C ARG A 257 -21.96 -16.90 33.38
N TRP A 258 -21.12 -16.20 32.65
CA TRP A 258 -19.89 -16.74 32.06
C TRP A 258 -18.68 -15.81 32.26
N VAL A 259 -17.49 -16.37 32.07
CA VAL A 259 -16.21 -15.66 31.94
C VAL A 259 -15.53 -16.21 30.69
N ALA A 260 -15.17 -15.39 29.72
CA ALA A 260 -14.55 -15.83 28.47
C ALA A 260 -13.19 -15.18 28.21
N ARG A 261 -12.38 -15.83 27.37
CA ARG A 261 -11.19 -15.24 26.74
C ARG A 261 -11.07 -15.63 25.27
N CYS A 262 -10.50 -14.72 24.48
CA CYS A 262 -10.20 -14.95 23.07
C CYS A 262 -8.80 -15.52 22.89
N SER A 263 -8.62 -16.24 21.78
CA SER A 263 -7.34 -16.38 21.10
C SER A 263 -7.61 -16.28 19.60
N GLY A 264 -7.11 -15.23 18.96
CA GLY A 264 -7.41 -14.96 17.56
C GLY A 264 -6.36 -14.08 16.89
N THR A 265 -6.18 -14.29 15.58
CA THR A 265 -5.13 -13.72 14.76
C THR A 265 -5.67 -13.27 13.41
N TYR A 266 -5.23 -12.11 12.96
CA TYR A 266 -5.45 -11.57 11.62
C TYR A 266 -4.11 -11.43 10.90
N ARG A 267 -3.97 -12.01 9.70
CA ARG A 267 -2.76 -11.85 8.87
C ARG A 267 -3.04 -12.26 7.42
N GLN A 268 -2.55 -11.50 6.44
CA GLN A 268 -2.74 -11.78 5.01
C GLN A 268 -4.20 -12.00 4.63
N GLY A 269 -5.12 -11.21 5.18
CA GLY A 269 -6.56 -11.39 4.94
C GLY A 269 -7.17 -12.63 5.61
N HIS A 270 -6.37 -13.50 6.23
CA HIS A 270 -6.84 -14.64 7.00
C HIS A 270 -7.26 -14.22 8.41
N ILE A 271 -8.42 -14.71 8.85
CA ILE A 271 -8.97 -14.53 10.20
C ILE A 271 -9.09 -15.89 10.86
N ARG A 272 -8.49 -16.00 12.05
CA ARG A 272 -8.78 -17.06 13.01
C ARG A 272 -9.22 -16.44 14.33
N TYR A 273 -10.27 -16.99 14.93
CA TYR A 273 -10.75 -16.60 16.26
C TYR A 273 -11.27 -17.84 17.00
N THR A 274 -10.89 -17.98 18.26
CA THR A 274 -11.35 -19.03 19.18
C THR A 274 -11.80 -18.38 20.48
N ARG A 275 -13.05 -18.62 20.91
CA ARG A 275 -13.55 -18.25 22.25
C ARG A 275 -13.37 -19.44 23.19
N LEU A 276 -12.62 -19.24 24.27
CA LEU A 276 -12.50 -20.18 25.38
C LEU A 276 -13.32 -19.66 26.57
N MET A 277 -14.36 -20.39 26.96
CA MET A 277 -15.05 -20.15 28.23
C MET A 277 -14.15 -20.65 29.37
N LEU A 278 -13.97 -19.82 30.40
CA LEU A 278 -13.26 -20.12 31.63
C LEU A 278 -14.23 -20.55 32.73
N GLU A 279 -15.36 -19.85 32.84
CA GLU A 279 -16.54 -20.23 33.62
C GLU A 279 -17.75 -20.16 32.68
N ASP A 280 -18.70 -21.09 32.80
CA ASP A 280 -20.03 -20.95 32.23
C ASP A 280 -21.06 -21.64 33.13
N SER A 281 -22.20 -20.99 33.34
CA SER A 281 -23.22 -21.41 34.31
C SER A 281 -24.59 -20.82 33.99
N TYR A 282 -25.62 -21.63 34.19
CA TYR A 282 -27.02 -21.31 33.90
C TYR A 282 -27.87 -21.57 35.15
N VAL A 283 -28.67 -20.58 35.55
CA VAL A 283 -29.60 -20.66 36.67
C VAL A 283 -31.03 -20.58 36.13
N PHE A 284 -31.69 -21.72 36.00
CA PHE A 284 -33.09 -21.81 35.58
C PHE A 284 -34.00 -21.64 36.80
N THR A 285 -35.09 -20.89 36.67
CA THR A 285 -36.08 -20.73 37.75
C THR A 285 -37.49 -21.03 37.26
N LYS A 286 -38.18 -21.98 37.90
CA LYS A 286 -39.57 -22.33 37.57
C LYS A 286 -40.30 -22.83 38.81
N ASP A 287 -41.52 -22.35 39.05
CA ASP A 287 -42.42 -22.85 40.11
C ASP A 287 -41.74 -22.94 41.50
N ASN A 288 -40.98 -21.89 41.86
CA ASN A 288 -40.15 -21.78 43.07
C ASN A 288 -39.05 -22.88 43.22
N THR A 289 -38.73 -23.57 42.14
CA THR A 289 -37.58 -24.47 42.00
C THR A 289 -36.48 -23.76 41.20
N THR A 290 -35.25 -23.80 41.72
CA THR A 290 -34.05 -23.31 41.04
C THR A 290 -33.19 -24.50 40.63
N ILE A 291 -32.68 -24.49 39.40
CA ILE A 291 -31.75 -25.48 38.87
C ILE A 291 -30.50 -24.75 38.36
N THR A 292 -29.34 -25.15 38.87
CA THR A 292 -28.03 -24.61 38.51
C THR A 292 -27.25 -25.63 37.70
N CYS A 293 -26.99 -25.34 36.43
CA CYS A 293 -26.12 -26.16 35.56
C CYS A 293 -24.81 -25.41 35.28
N ARG A 294 -23.68 -26.11 35.26
CA ARG A 294 -22.32 -25.51 35.12
C ARG A 294 -21.41 -26.33 34.22
N ALA A 295 -20.55 -25.67 33.45
CA ALA A 295 -19.47 -26.35 32.76
C ALA A 295 -18.47 -26.95 33.79
N PRO A 296 -17.98 -28.19 33.60
CA PRO A 296 -17.08 -28.85 34.56
C PRO A 296 -15.64 -28.34 34.52
N SER A 297 -15.23 -27.69 33.43
CA SER A 297 -13.92 -27.10 33.21
C SER A 297 -14.00 -26.01 32.14
N SER A 298 -12.91 -25.30 31.89
CA SER A 298 -12.80 -24.41 30.73
C SER A 298 -12.85 -25.18 29.41
N PHE A 299 -13.41 -24.58 28.36
CA PHE A 299 -13.68 -25.23 27.08
C PHE A 299 -13.70 -24.24 25.89
N GLU A 300 -13.43 -24.73 24.68
CA GLU A 300 -13.67 -23.98 23.44
C GLU A 300 -15.19 -23.93 23.21
N ALA A 301 -15.79 -22.73 23.21
CA ALA A 301 -17.21 -22.57 22.94
C ALA A 301 -17.49 -22.31 21.45
N MET A 302 -16.57 -21.66 20.75
CA MET A 302 -16.64 -21.51 19.29
C MET A 302 -15.27 -21.20 18.67
N MET A 303 -15.12 -21.60 17.41
CA MET A 303 -14.02 -21.24 16.53
C MET A 303 -14.58 -20.71 15.19
N LEU A 304 -13.97 -19.63 14.70
CA LEU A 304 -14.16 -19.06 13.38
C LEU A 304 -12.81 -19.11 12.64
N VAL A 305 -12.83 -19.62 11.41
CA VAL A 305 -11.67 -19.59 10.48
C VAL A 305 -12.18 -19.16 9.11
N GLY A 306 -11.51 -18.22 8.45
CA GLY A 306 -11.91 -17.76 7.12
C GLY A 306 -11.05 -16.63 6.58
N ASP A 307 -11.40 -16.15 5.39
CA ASP A 307 -10.53 -15.26 4.61
C ASP A 307 -11.33 -14.09 4.01
N PHE A 308 -10.68 -12.95 3.82
CA PHE A 308 -11.22 -11.84 3.03
C PHE A 308 -11.30 -12.23 1.55
N THR A 309 -12.51 -12.12 0.99
CA THR A 309 -12.82 -12.37 -0.44
C THR A 309 -12.84 -11.09 -1.27
N SER A 310 -12.78 -9.94 -0.61
CA SER A 310 -12.68 -8.59 -1.17
C SER A 310 -12.13 -7.63 -0.11
N SER A 311 -11.99 -6.35 -0.42
CA SER A 311 -11.59 -5.32 0.54
C SER A 311 -12.63 -5.00 1.64
N GLN A 312 -13.82 -5.60 1.61
CA GLN A 312 -14.93 -5.31 2.54
C GLN A 312 -15.63 -6.55 3.12
N LEU A 313 -15.46 -7.72 2.48
CA LEU A 313 -16.15 -8.96 2.82
C LEU A 313 -15.16 -10.06 3.16
N ALA A 314 -15.44 -10.79 4.24
CA ALA A 314 -14.74 -12.02 4.62
C ALA A 314 -15.74 -13.17 4.80
N SER A 315 -15.27 -14.41 4.72
CA SER A 315 -16.12 -15.59 4.91
C SER A 315 -15.31 -16.83 5.26
N GLY A 316 -15.94 -17.78 5.96
CA GLY A 316 -15.34 -19.09 6.19
C GLY A 316 -16.20 -20.01 7.03
N ASN A 317 -15.53 -20.89 7.77
CA ASN A 317 -16.12 -21.98 8.56
C ASN A 317 -16.31 -21.55 10.03
N TYR A 318 -17.42 -22.02 10.61
CA TYR A 318 -17.75 -21.92 12.02
C TYR A 318 -17.83 -23.32 12.64
N HIS A 319 -17.37 -23.45 13.88
CA HIS A 319 -17.44 -24.67 14.66
C HIS A 319 -17.68 -24.34 16.13
N ALA A 320 -18.74 -24.90 16.72
CA ALA A 320 -18.86 -25.07 18.17
C ALA A 320 -18.81 -26.57 18.51
N PRO A 321 -17.92 -27.03 19.41
CA PRO A 321 -17.91 -28.41 19.87
C PRO A 321 -19.11 -28.70 20.80
N TYR A 322 -19.33 -29.99 21.05
CA TYR A 322 -20.31 -30.48 22.02
C TYR A 322 -19.81 -30.25 23.45
N MET A 323 -20.67 -29.82 24.37
CA MET A 323 -20.33 -29.62 25.78
C MET A 323 -21.43 -30.14 26.70
N SER A 324 -21.05 -30.69 27.85
CA SER A 324 -21.96 -31.14 28.89
C SER A 324 -21.90 -30.23 30.12
N LEU A 325 -23.06 -29.84 30.62
CA LEU A 325 -23.23 -29.01 31.82
C LEU A 325 -23.71 -29.91 32.96
N GLN A 326 -23.01 -29.90 34.09
CA GLN A 326 -23.40 -30.66 35.28
C GLN A 326 -24.39 -29.83 36.11
N CYS A 327 -25.55 -30.42 36.42
CA CYS A 327 -26.63 -29.75 37.15
C CYS A 327 -26.68 -30.21 38.62
N ASP A 328 -27.02 -29.28 39.51
CA ASP A 328 -27.07 -29.46 40.97
C ASP A 328 -27.91 -30.66 41.48
N HIS A 329 -28.99 -31.00 40.79
CA HIS A 329 -29.84 -32.16 41.08
C HIS A 329 -29.37 -33.48 40.44
N GLY A 330 -28.14 -33.53 39.89
CA GLY A 330 -27.51 -34.74 39.37
C GLY A 330 -27.82 -35.07 37.90
N ALA A 331 -28.59 -34.23 37.20
CA ALA A 331 -28.72 -34.33 35.75
C ALA A 331 -27.48 -33.77 35.03
N THR A 332 -27.34 -34.14 33.76
CA THR A 332 -26.44 -33.48 32.82
C THR A 332 -27.28 -32.88 31.69
N ASP A 333 -27.08 -31.60 31.43
CA ASP A 333 -27.61 -30.89 30.26
C ASP A 333 -26.52 -30.79 29.18
N TYR A 334 -26.89 -30.51 27.93
CA TYR A 334 -25.97 -30.58 26.79
C TYR A 334 -26.11 -29.40 25.84
N LEU A 335 -25.00 -28.71 25.59
CA LEU A 335 -24.87 -27.76 24.48
C LEU A 335 -24.52 -28.55 23.21
N PRO A 336 -25.38 -28.58 22.19
CA PRO A 336 -25.16 -29.39 21.00
C PRO A 336 -24.02 -28.81 20.15
N SER A 337 -23.24 -29.69 19.50
CA SER A 337 -22.20 -29.23 18.57
C SER A 337 -22.83 -28.60 17.34
N ALA A 338 -22.22 -27.54 16.81
CA ALA A 338 -22.75 -26.82 15.65
C ALA A 338 -21.65 -26.50 14.62
N PRO A 339 -21.54 -27.27 13.53
CA PRO A 339 -20.81 -26.84 12.34
C PRO A 339 -21.62 -25.82 11.53
N GLY A 340 -20.91 -24.92 10.85
CA GLY A 340 -21.54 -23.93 9.98
C GLY A 340 -20.54 -23.11 9.17
N THR A 341 -21.03 -22.00 8.63
CA THR A 341 -20.24 -20.98 7.95
C THR A 341 -20.51 -19.61 8.56
N TRP A 342 -19.68 -18.63 8.22
CA TRP A 342 -19.89 -17.24 8.58
C TRP A 342 -19.54 -16.31 7.43
N THR A 343 -20.18 -15.14 7.40
CA THR A 343 -19.88 -14.03 6.48
C THR A 343 -19.69 -12.76 7.27
N GLY A 344 -18.51 -12.13 7.16
CA GLY A 344 -18.17 -10.86 7.78
C GLY A 344 -18.25 -9.70 6.80
N VAL A 345 -18.79 -8.57 7.27
CA VAL A 345 -18.73 -7.27 6.59
C VAL A 345 -17.98 -6.30 7.49
N LEU A 346 -17.05 -5.52 6.94
CA LEU A 346 -16.38 -4.46 7.71
C LEU A 346 -17.41 -3.47 8.29
N ALA A 347 -17.19 -3.04 9.53
CA ALA A 347 -17.97 -1.97 10.13
C ALA A 347 -17.54 -0.62 9.53
N SER A 348 -18.54 0.18 9.14
CA SER A 348 -18.40 1.56 8.64
C SER A 348 -18.16 2.56 9.77
#